data_AF-A0A520HR62-F1
#
_entry.id   AF-A0A520HR62-F1
#
_cell.length_a   1.000
_cell.length_b   1.000
_cell.length_c   1.000
_cell.angle_alpha   90.00
_cell.angle_beta   90.00
_cell.angle_gamma   90.00
#
_symmetry.space_group_name_H-M   'P 1'
#
loop_
_entity.id
_entity.type
_entity.pdbx_description
1 polymer ?
#
loop_
_entity_poly.entity_id
_entity_poly.type
_entity_poly.pdbx_seq_one_letter_code
_entity_poly.pdbx_strand_id
1 'polypeptide(L)'
;MRELGRRSEAASHPYRQIIASADTVPASHLNIQIMAFAPLALLGKSGRREEIVAACPGAQALGIHPGMAATHARALVSDLDFRPAEPEADAALLDRLALLAVRRWSPIAAVTPMDGLWIDLAGCDHLYGGEERFCRRLLAFCRRAGFTARVAVADTPGAAHALARFGKEELTRVDPYGTAEAIGPLPIAALRLAPTALSAARKFGFERIADLLPVARGPL
;
A
#
# COMPACT_ATOMS: atom_id res chain seq x y z
N MET A 1 66.83 -19.34 -16.95
CA MET A 1 65.67 -19.68 -16.12
C MET A 1 64.85 -18.39 -16.00
N ARG A 2 63.64 -18.37 -16.56
CA ARG A 2 62.85 -17.14 -16.80
C ARG A 2 62.29 -16.57 -15.49
N GLU A 3 62.54 -15.29 -15.27
CA GLU A 3 61.94 -14.49 -14.19
C GLU A 3 60.44 -14.31 -14.44
N LEU A 4 59.59 -14.85 -13.54
CA LEU A 4 58.17 -14.54 -13.51
C LEU A 4 57.96 -13.25 -12.71
N GLY A 5 57.71 -12.16 -13.45
CA GLY A 5 57.30 -10.88 -12.88
C GLY A 5 55.98 -10.99 -12.11
N ARG A 6 55.91 -10.25 -11.00
CA ARG A 6 54.68 -10.01 -10.23
C ARG A 6 53.61 -9.41 -11.14
N ARG A 7 52.51 -10.12 -11.33
CA ARG A 7 51.27 -9.61 -11.92
C ARG A 7 50.11 -10.01 -11.03
N SER A 8 49.52 -9.03 -10.34
CA SER A 8 48.07 -8.85 -10.21
C SER A 8 47.80 -7.66 -9.29
N GLU A 9 47.75 -6.48 -9.93
CA GLU A 9 47.05 -5.31 -9.40
C GLU A 9 45.61 -5.69 -9.07
N ALA A 10 45.13 -5.25 -7.91
CA ALA A 10 43.73 -5.37 -7.53
C ALA A 10 42.88 -4.50 -8.46
N ALA A 11 42.01 -5.13 -9.25
CA ALA A 11 41.02 -4.42 -10.05
C ALA A 11 40.09 -3.60 -9.14
N SER A 12 40.11 -2.28 -9.31
CA SER A 12 39.22 -1.35 -8.64
C SER A 12 37.76 -1.55 -9.10
N HIS A 13 36.85 -1.78 -8.16
CA HIS A 13 35.44 -2.09 -8.41
C HIS A 13 34.68 -0.87 -8.98
N PRO A 14 33.85 -1.02 -10.03
CA PRO A 14 33.23 0.09 -10.78
C PRO A 14 32.11 0.86 -10.03
N TYR A 15 31.91 0.63 -8.74
CA TYR A 15 30.84 1.26 -7.95
C TYR A 15 31.34 2.17 -6.81
N ARG A 16 32.64 2.46 -6.72
CA ARG A 16 33.19 3.39 -5.74
C ARG A 16 33.41 4.78 -6.38
N GLN A 17 32.34 5.54 -6.55
CA GLN A 17 32.44 6.99 -6.72
C GLN A 17 32.31 7.68 -5.37
N ILE A 18 33.38 8.36 -4.99
CA ILE A 18 33.45 9.32 -3.89
C ILE A 18 32.75 10.58 -4.40
N ILE A 19 31.62 10.95 -3.80
CA ILE A 19 31.00 12.26 -4.04
C ILE A 19 31.72 13.25 -3.13
N ALA A 20 32.52 14.12 -3.76
CA ALA A 20 33.14 15.27 -3.11
C ALA A 20 32.08 16.36 -2.85
N SER A 21 32.17 16.97 -1.67
CA SER A 21 31.36 18.09 -1.19
C SER A 21 31.90 19.45 -1.63
N ALA A 22 31.03 20.29 -2.18
CA ALA A 22 31.05 21.77 -2.24
C ALA A 22 29.95 22.18 -3.25
N ASP A 23 29.11 23.21 -3.13
CA ASP A 23 28.94 24.30 -2.18
C ASP A 23 27.49 24.82 -2.32
N THR A 24 27.11 25.61 -1.32
CA THR A 24 25.82 26.24 -1.00
C THR A 24 25.19 27.13 -2.09
N VAL A 25 23.91 26.88 -2.42
CA VAL A 25 22.96 27.83 -3.05
C VAL A 25 21.58 27.61 -2.41
N PRO A 26 20.83 28.66 -1.96
CA PRO A 26 19.57 28.44 -1.25
C PRO A 26 18.44 28.24 -2.26
N ALA A 27 18.12 26.98 -2.54
CA ALA A 27 16.87 26.60 -3.19
C ALA A 27 15.98 25.91 -2.16
N SER A 28 14.79 26.47 -1.95
CA SER A 28 13.69 25.95 -1.15
C SER A 28 13.61 24.42 -1.17
N HIS A 29 14.08 23.80 -0.07
CA HIS A 29 14.14 22.36 0.11
C HIS A 29 12.74 21.79 0.35
N LEU A 30 12.00 21.50 -0.72
CA LEU A 30 11.12 20.34 -0.71
C LEU A 30 12.04 19.13 -0.82
N ASN A 31 12.20 18.41 0.28
CA ASN A 31 13.02 17.22 0.37
C ASN A 31 12.40 16.10 -0.49
N ILE A 32 12.64 16.13 -1.80
CA ILE A 32 12.27 15.08 -2.76
C ILE A 32 13.28 13.92 -2.61
N GLN A 33 13.29 13.30 -1.45
CA GLN A 33 13.93 11.99 -1.28
C GLN A 33 12.85 10.94 -1.53
N ILE A 34 13.09 10.13 -2.56
CA ILE A 34 12.26 9.02 -3.10
C ILE A 34 11.31 9.45 -4.24
N MET A 35 11.88 9.81 -5.38
CA MET A 35 11.25 9.51 -6.68
C MET A 35 12.10 8.46 -7.38
N ALA A 36 11.94 7.19 -6.99
CA ALA A 36 12.58 6.06 -7.68
C ALA A 36 12.03 5.89 -9.12
N PHE A 37 10.90 6.52 -9.44
CA PHE A 37 10.22 6.48 -10.73
C PHE A 37 9.60 7.84 -11.04
N ALA A 38 9.41 8.14 -12.33
CA ALA A 38 8.73 9.36 -12.78
C ALA A 38 7.28 9.41 -12.24
N PRO A 39 6.77 10.59 -11.82
CA PRO A 39 5.39 10.75 -11.40
C PRO A 39 4.37 10.26 -12.45
N LEU A 40 3.37 9.51 -12.01
CA LEU A 40 2.38 8.82 -12.84
C LEU A 40 0.99 8.92 -12.22
N ALA A 41 -0.03 9.13 -13.06
CA ALA A 41 -1.43 9.02 -12.69
C ALA A 41 -2.22 8.14 -13.67
N LEU A 42 -3.22 7.44 -13.17
CA LEU A 42 -4.14 6.62 -13.96
C LEU A 42 -5.47 7.34 -14.18
N LEU A 43 -5.96 7.30 -15.41
CA LEU A 43 -7.21 7.88 -15.87
C LEU A 43 -8.29 6.82 -15.98
N GLY A 44 -9.46 7.08 -15.40
CA GLY A 44 -10.66 6.26 -15.55
C GLY A 44 -11.84 7.08 -16.03
N LYS A 45 -12.90 6.40 -16.44
CA LYS A 45 -14.15 7.03 -16.88
C LYS A 45 -15.19 6.99 -15.76
N SER A 46 -15.80 8.14 -15.50
CA SER A 46 -16.95 8.31 -14.61
C SER A 46 -18.08 8.96 -15.40
N GLY A 47 -18.99 8.12 -15.90
CA GLY A 47 -20.01 8.53 -16.87
C GLY A 47 -19.38 9.04 -18.18
N ARG A 48 -19.62 10.32 -18.51
CA ARG A 48 -19.05 10.98 -19.70
C ARG A 48 -17.71 11.69 -19.45
N ARG A 49 -17.23 11.71 -18.20
CA ARG A 49 -16.03 12.45 -17.80
C ARG A 49 -14.86 11.50 -17.56
N GLU A 50 -13.66 11.95 -17.90
CA GLU A 50 -12.41 11.32 -17.44
C GLU A 50 -11.90 11.97 -16.16
N GLU A 51 -11.48 11.13 -15.22
CA GLU A 51 -10.96 11.54 -13.92
C GLU A 51 -9.76 10.70 -13.51
N ILE A 52 -8.97 11.24 -12.58
CA ILE A 52 -7.87 10.52 -11.94
C ILE A 52 -8.48 9.46 -11.03
N VAL A 53 -8.14 8.19 -11.27
CA VAL A 53 -8.59 7.07 -10.42
C VAL A 53 -7.49 6.56 -9.50
N ALA A 54 -6.22 6.76 -9.86
CA ALA A 54 -5.07 6.50 -9.01
C ALA A 54 -3.95 7.49 -9.32
N ALA A 55 -3.16 7.84 -8.31
CA ALA A 55 -2.00 8.72 -8.44
C ALA A 55 -0.88 8.19 -7.56
N CYS A 56 0.34 8.05 -8.10
CA CYS A 56 1.48 7.64 -7.28
C CYS A 56 1.87 8.76 -6.29
N PRO A 57 2.65 8.47 -5.23
CA PRO A 57 3.07 9.50 -4.27
C PRO A 57 3.71 10.74 -4.90
N GLY A 58 4.44 10.56 -6.01
CA GLY A 58 5.02 11.66 -6.78
C GLY A 58 3.99 12.57 -7.42
N ALA A 59 2.98 11.98 -8.07
CA ALA A 59 1.87 12.73 -8.64
C ALA A 59 1.06 13.44 -7.54
N GLN A 60 0.85 12.78 -6.40
CA GLN A 60 0.18 13.39 -5.25
C GLN A 60 0.94 14.58 -4.67
N ALA A 61 2.27 14.51 -4.58
CA ALA A 61 3.10 15.63 -4.15
C ALA A 61 3.02 16.84 -5.08
N LEU A 62 2.63 16.63 -6.35
CA LEU A 62 2.37 17.69 -7.34
C LEU A 62 0.92 18.19 -7.31
N GLY A 63 0.11 17.76 -6.33
CA GLY A 63 -1.28 18.17 -6.16
C GLY A 63 -2.30 17.32 -6.93
N ILE A 64 -1.87 16.26 -7.62
CA ILE A 64 -2.76 15.37 -8.37
C ILE A 64 -3.37 14.33 -7.43
N HIS A 65 -4.69 14.29 -7.30
CA HIS A 65 -5.38 13.35 -6.42
C HIS A 65 -6.52 12.61 -7.12
N PRO A 66 -6.89 11.39 -6.66
CA PRO A 66 -8.07 10.69 -7.15
C PRO A 66 -9.34 11.55 -7.09
N GLY A 67 -10.24 11.37 -8.06
CA GLY A 67 -11.46 12.18 -8.26
C GLY A 67 -11.24 13.53 -8.96
N MET A 68 -9.99 13.94 -9.19
CA MET A 68 -9.68 15.16 -9.95
C MET A 68 -10.06 14.98 -11.43
N ALA A 69 -10.58 16.04 -12.08
CA ALA A 69 -10.83 16.02 -13.53
C ALA A 69 -9.52 15.81 -14.29
N ALA A 70 -9.51 14.95 -15.31
CA ALA A 70 -8.33 14.77 -16.16
C ALA A 70 -7.89 16.09 -16.82
N THR A 71 -8.84 16.94 -17.22
CA THR A 71 -8.57 18.28 -17.78
C THR A 71 -7.88 19.20 -16.78
N HIS A 72 -8.33 19.19 -15.52
CA HIS A 72 -7.71 19.99 -14.46
C HIS A 72 -6.32 19.48 -14.12
N ALA A 73 -6.15 18.16 -14.00
CA ALA A 73 -4.86 17.52 -13.75
C ALA A 73 -3.82 17.89 -14.82
N ARG A 74 -4.20 17.82 -16.11
CA ARG A 74 -3.33 18.19 -17.24
C ARG A 74 -2.98 19.69 -17.26
N ALA A 75 -3.86 20.55 -16.77
CA ALA A 75 -3.58 21.98 -16.65
C ALA A 75 -2.63 22.29 -15.48
N LEU A 76 -2.71 21.51 -14.39
CA LEU A 76 -1.86 21.69 -13.21
C LEU A 76 -0.43 21.17 -13.45
N VAL A 77 -0.30 20.02 -14.12
CA VAL A 77 0.99 19.39 -14.43
C VAL A 77 0.94 18.83 -15.85
N SER A 78 1.44 19.60 -16.82
CA SER A 78 1.39 19.23 -18.25
C SER A 78 2.23 18.01 -18.60
N ASP A 79 3.37 17.85 -17.93
CA ASP A 79 4.40 16.86 -18.27
C ASP A 79 4.28 15.56 -17.44
N LEU A 80 3.16 15.39 -16.73
CA LEU A 80 2.89 14.18 -15.95
C LEU A 80 2.60 12.99 -16.88
N ASP A 81 3.12 11.82 -16.54
CA ASP A 81 2.73 10.58 -17.23
C ASP A 81 1.28 10.23 -16.84
N PHE A 82 0.38 10.23 -17.82
CA PHE A 82 -1.02 9.83 -17.66
C PHE A 82 -1.28 8.56 -18.46
N ARG A 83 -1.75 7.50 -17.80
CA ARG A 83 -2.08 6.22 -18.45
C ARG A 83 -3.55 5.84 -18.22
N PRO A 84 -4.20 5.11 -19.13
CA PRO A 84 -5.52 4.56 -18.85
C PRO A 84 -5.44 3.55 -17.70
N ALA A 85 -6.44 3.53 -16.84
CA ALA A 85 -6.64 2.44 -15.89
C ALA A 85 -7.21 1.22 -16.62
N GLU A 86 -6.79 0.03 -16.18
CA GLU A 86 -7.24 -1.26 -16.72
C GLU A 86 -7.86 -2.10 -15.60
N PRO A 87 -9.03 -1.70 -15.05
CA PRO A 87 -9.60 -2.32 -13.85
C PRO A 87 -9.92 -3.81 -14.04
N GLU A 88 -10.26 -4.25 -15.26
CA GLU A 88 -10.46 -5.66 -15.56
C GLU A 88 -9.14 -6.46 -15.51
N ALA A 89 -8.04 -5.87 -15.95
CA ALA A 89 -6.71 -6.49 -15.87
C ALA A 89 -6.22 -6.57 -14.43
N ASP A 90 -6.45 -5.51 -13.64
CA ASP A 90 -6.14 -5.47 -12.21
C ASP A 90 -6.94 -6.53 -11.44
N ALA A 91 -8.25 -6.65 -11.72
CA ALA A 91 -9.10 -7.67 -11.12
C ALA A 91 -8.61 -9.09 -11.47
N ALA A 92 -8.30 -9.36 -12.75
CA ALA A 92 -7.79 -10.66 -13.18
C ALA A 92 -6.42 -11.00 -12.58
N LEU A 93 -5.56 -10.00 -12.34
CA LEU A 93 -4.31 -10.18 -11.60
C LEU A 93 -4.59 -10.55 -10.14
N LEU A 94 -5.51 -9.86 -9.48
CA LEU A 94 -5.86 -10.09 -8.08
C LEU A 94 -6.47 -11.49 -7.87
N ASP A 95 -7.32 -11.94 -8.79
CA ASP A 95 -7.85 -13.31 -8.80
C ASP A 95 -6.73 -14.36 -8.93
N ARG A 96 -5.75 -14.12 -9.81
CA ARG A 96 -4.59 -15.02 -9.94
C ARG A 96 -3.75 -15.06 -8.68
N LEU A 97 -3.58 -13.93 -7.98
CA LEU A 97 -2.87 -13.87 -6.71
C LEU A 97 -3.64 -14.60 -5.59
N ALA A 98 -4.97 -14.48 -5.55
CA ALA A 98 -5.80 -15.24 -4.62
C ALA A 98 -5.66 -16.75 -4.86
N LEU A 99 -5.73 -17.21 -6.11
CA LEU A 99 -5.52 -18.62 -6.46
C LEU A 99 -4.11 -19.10 -6.11
N LEU A 100 -3.09 -18.27 -6.30
CA LEU A 100 -1.73 -18.57 -5.87
C LEU A 100 -1.65 -18.74 -4.34
N ALA A 101 -2.29 -17.84 -3.59
CA ALA A 101 -2.35 -17.92 -2.14
C ALA A 101 -3.02 -19.22 -1.67
N VAL A 102 -4.14 -19.60 -2.30
CA VAL A 102 -4.84 -20.87 -2.04
C VAL A 102 -3.90 -22.07 -2.23
N ARG A 103 -3.14 -22.07 -3.32
CA ARG A 103 -2.25 -23.19 -3.68
C ARG A 103 -0.98 -23.27 -2.84
N ARG A 104 -0.53 -22.16 -2.25
CA ARG A 104 0.82 -22.05 -1.65
C ARG A 104 0.84 -21.83 -0.15
N TRP A 105 -0.18 -21.17 0.40
CA TRP A 105 -0.13 -20.58 1.75
C TRP A 105 -1.25 -21.03 2.67
N SER A 106 -2.48 -21.05 2.18
CA SER A 106 -3.65 -21.39 3.01
C SER A 106 -4.74 -21.95 2.14
N PRO A 107 -5.52 -22.96 2.59
CA PRO A 107 -6.69 -23.42 1.84
C PRO A 107 -7.76 -22.33 1.66
N ILE A 108 -7.72 -21.25 2.44
CA ILE A 108 -8.72 -20.18 2.40
C ILE A 108 -8.01 -18.85 2.12
N ALA A 109 -8.21 -18.34 0.91
CA ALA A 109 -7.84 -17.00 0.53
C ALA A 109 -8.88 -16.43 -0.45
N ALA A 110 -9.05 -15.11 -0.44
CA ALA A 110 -10.04 -14.43 -1.25
C ALA A 110 -9.58 -13.03 -1.64
N VAL A 111 -10.08 -12.53 -2.76
CA VAL A 111 -9.96 -11.12 -3.13
C VAL A 111 -10.78 -10.27 -2.17
N THR A 112 -10.24 -9.11 -1.79
CA THR A 112 -10.99 -8.05 -1.10
C THR A 112 -10.99 -6.76 -1.95
N PRO A 113 -12.04 -5.92 -1.88
CA PRO A 113 -12.14 -4.73 -2.73
C PRO A 113 -10.92 -3.79 -2.67
N MET A 114 -10.83 -2.95 -3.71
CA MET A 114 -9.85 -1.86 -3.85
C MET A 114 -8.38 -2.29 -3.90
N ASP A 115 -8.06 -3.50 -4.39
CA ASP A 115 -6.69 -4.10 -4.59
C ASP A 115 -6.16 -5.11 -3.54
N GLY A 116 -7.01 -5.70 -2.69
CA GLY A 116 -6.53 -6.46 -1.54
C GLY A 116 -6.71 -7.98 -1.63
N LEU A 117 -5.99 -8.70 -0.76
CA LEU A 117 -6.15 -10.13 -0.54
C LEU A 117 -6.40 -10.41 0.93
N TRP A 118 -7.34 -11.31 1.20
CA TRP A 118 -7.52 -11.93 2.49
C TRP A 118 -6.97 -13.36 2.46
N ILE A 119 -6.26 -13.75 3.51
CA ILE A 119 -5.67 -15.07 3.67
C ILE A 119 -5.96 -15.50 5.11
N ASP A 120 -6.62 -16.63 5.28
CA ASP A 120 -6.80 -17.23 6.60
C ASP A 120 -5.50 -17.94 7.02
N LEU A 121 -4.93 -17.59 8.16
CA LEU A 121 -3.72 -18.25 8.68
C LEU A 121 -4.02 -19.26 9.77
N ALA A 122 -5.29 -19.40 10.19
CA ALA A 122 -5.68 -20.34 11.22
C ALA A 122 -5.23 -21.77 10.85
N GLY A 123 -4.44 -22.37 11.73
CA GLY A 123 -3.91 -23.72 11.54
C GLY A 123 -2.85 -23.87 10.44
N CYS A 124 -2.40 -22.80 9.78
CA CYS A 124 -1.37 -22.85 8.73
C CYS A 124 -0.07 -22.14 9.13
N ASP A 125 -0.14 -21.23 10.11
CA ASP A 125 0.97 -20.41 10.59
C ASP A 125 2.24 -21.19 10.96
N HIS A 126 2.09 -22.32 11.67
CA HIS A 126 3.20 -23.17 12.11
C HIS A 126 3.99 -23.76 10.92
N LEU A 127 3.35 -23.99 9.77
CA LEU A 127 4.00 -24.48 8.55
C LEU A 127 5.03 -23.47 7.99
N TYR A 128 4.91 -22.20 8.36
CA TYR A 128 5.77 -21.13 7.90
C TYR A 128 6.73 -20.61 8.97
N GLY A 129 6.79 -21.30 10.12
CA GLY A 129 7.59 -20.89 11.28
C GLY A 129 6.97 -19.73 12.04
N GLY A 130 5.64 -19.66 12.06
CA GLY A 130 4.85 -18.64 12.76
C GLY A 130 4.39 -17.51 11.86
N GLU A 131 3.34 -16.82 12.32
CA GLU A 131 2.66 -15.74 11.62
C GLU A 131 3.60 -14.61 11.18
N GLU A 132 4.48 -14.15 12.07
CA GLU A 132 5.38 -13.04 11.75
C GLU A 132 6.33 -13.38 10.59
N ARG A 133 6.89 -14.60 10.62
CA ARG A 133 7.77 -15.08 9.56
C ARG A 133 7.01 -15.23 8.25
N PHE A 134 5.76 -15.69 8.31
CA PHE A 134 4.87 -15.74 7.15
C PHE A 134 4.66 -14.35 6.54
N CYS A 135 4.25 -13.36 7.35
CA CYS A 135 3.99 -12.00 6.87
C CYS A 135 5.22 -11.35 6.23
N ARG A 136 6.40 -11.50 6.85
CA ARG A 136 7.66 -11.00 6.27
C ARG A 136 7.98 -11.66 4.93
N ARG A 137 7.71 -12.97 4.79
CA ARG A 137 7.87 -13.69 3.51
C ARG A 137 6.90 -13.21 2.46
N LEU A 138 5.66 -12.90 2.84
CA LEU A 138 4.64 -12.34 1.96
C LEU A 138 5.07 -10.96 1.43
N LEU A 139 5.51 -10.06 2.32
CA LEU A 139 6.05 -8.75 1.92
C LEU A 139 7.27 -8.88 1.00
N ALA A 140 8.18 -9.82 1.26
CA ALA A 140 9.32 -10.09 0.38
C ALA A 140 8.88 -10.65 -0.98
N PHE A 141 7.83 -11.48 -1.01
CA PHE A 141 7.24 -11.96 -2.26
C PHE A 141 6.65 -10.80 -3.07
N CYS A 142 5.83 -9.94 -2.46
CA CYS A 142 5.25 -8.77 -3.11
C CYS A 142 6.35 -7.86 -3.71
N ARG A 143 7.38 -7.53 -2.93
CA ARG A 143 8.51 -6.72 -3.41
C ARG A 143 9.23 -7.34 -4.61
N ARG A 144 9.49 -8.65 -4.58
CA ARG A 144 10.10 -9.35 -5.74
C ARG A 144 9.20 -9.39 -6.95
N ALA A 145 7.88 -9.42 -6.75
CA ALA A 145 6.89 -9.37 -7.82
C ALA A 145 6.62 -7.93 -8.32
N GLY A 146 7.28 -6.91 -7.75
CA GLY A 146 7.13 -5.51 -8.15
C GLY A 146 5.98 -4.77 -7.45
N PHE A 147 5.39 -5.34 -6.39
CA PHE A 147 4.31 -4.71 -5.62
C PHE A 147 4.82 -4.10 -4.31
N THR A 148 4.27 -2.93 -3.98
CA THR A 148 4.21 -2.48 -2.59
C THR A 148 3.00 -3.13 -1.91
N ALA A 149 3.14 -3.58 -0.67
CA ALA A 149 2.04 -4.18 0.07
C ALA A 149 2.10 -3.77 1.54
N ARG A 150 0.94 -3.70 2.18
CA ARG A 150 0.80 -3.67 3.63
C ARG A 150 0.10 -4.96 4.08
N VAL A 151 0.58 -5.54 5.16
CA VAL A 151 0.04 -6.78 5.72
C VAL A 151 -0.42 -6.48 7.15
N ALA A 152 -1.66 -6.82 7.46
CA ALA A 152 -2.17 -6.77 8.82
C ALA A 152 -2.79 -8.11 9.22
N VAL A 153 -2.50 -8.55 10.44
CA VAL A 153 -3.12 -9.73 11.04
C VAL A 153 -3.82 -9.34 12.33
N ALA A 154 -5.06 -9.82 12.47
CA ALA A 154 -5.93 -9.55 13.61
C ALA A 154 -6.98 -10.66 13.75
N ASP A 155 -7.67 -10.70 14.90
CA ASP A 155 -8.65 -11.73 15.24
C ASP A 155 -9.85 -11.81 14.29
N THR A 156 -10.10 -10.76 13.49
CA THR A 156 -11.21 -10.73 12.53
C THR A 156 -10.78 -10.20 11.17
N PRO A 157 -11.40 -10.67 10.06
CA PRO A 157 -11.14 -10.14 8.73
C PRO A 157 -11.42 -8.64 8.61
N GLY A 158 -12.40 -8.12 9.36
CA GLY A 158 -12.73 -6.69 9.38
C GLY A 158 -11.61 -5.84 9.99
N ALA A 159 -11.05 -6.28 11.12
CA ALA A 159 -9.94 -5.59 11.76
C ALA A 159 -8.66 -5.65 10.92
N ALA A 160 -8.34 -6.82 10.37
CA ALA A 160 -7.20 -6.98 9.46
C ALA A 160 -7.33 -6.06 8.24
N HIS A 161 -8.53 -5.99 7.63
CA HIS A 161 -8.79 -5.05 6.54
C HIS A 161 -8.58 -3.60 6.95
N ALA A 162 -9.18 -3.18 8.08
CA ALA A 162 -9.09 -1.82 8.58
C ALA A 162 -7.63 -1.39 8.79
N LEU A 163 -6.82 -2.25 9.42
CA LEU A 163 -5.41 -2.00 9.69
C LEU A 163 -4.55 -2.00 8.42
N ALA A 164 -4.78 -2.94 7.49
CA ALA A 164 -4.03 -2.99 6.24
C ALA A 164 -4.27 -1.74 5.36
N ARG A 165 -5.50 -1.21 5.37
CA ARG A 165 -5.91 -0.08 4.52
C ARG A 165 -5.66 1.28 5.15
N PHE A 166 -5.99 1.44 6.42
CA PHE A 166 -5.97 2.73 7.12
C PHE A 166 -4.84 2.84 8.14
N GLY A 167 -4.14 1.74 8.42
CA GLY A 167 -2.91 1.77 9.19
C GLY A 167 -1.74 2.40 8.43
N LYS A 168 -0.68 2.71 9.17
CA LYS A 168 0.52 3.39 8.65
C LYS A 168 1.67 2.42 8.37
N GLU A 169 1.75 1.35 9.15
CA GLU A 169 2.85 0.40 9.12
C GLU A 169 2.77 -0.57 7.93
N GLU A 170 3.93 -1.03 7.46
CA GLU A 170 4.01 -2.06 6.41
C GLU A 170 3.52 -3.42 6.92
N LEU A 171 3.80 -3.73 8.19
CA LEU A 171 3.36 -4.94 8.87
C LEU A 171 2.73 -4.56 10.21
N THR A 172 1.47 -4.92 10.41
CA THR A 172 0.77 -4.80 11.70
C THR A 172 0.33 -6.19 12.16
N ARG A 173 0.59 -6.52 13.43
CA ARG A 173 0.10 -7.74 14.06
C ARG A 173 -0.58 -7.33 15.35
N VAL A 174 -1.82 -7.75 15.51
CA VAL A 174 -2.59 -7.46 16.72
C VAL A 174 -2.60 -8.71 17.57
N ASP A 175 -2.16 -8.57 18.81
CA ASP A 175 -2.25 -9.65 19.79
C ASP A 175 -3.72 -10.01 20.06
N PRO A 176 -4.02 -11.26 20.44
CA PRO A 176 -5.37 -11.67 20.80
C PRO A 176 -6.01 -10.69 21.79
N TYR A 177 -7.27 -10.31 21.54
CA TYR A 177 -8.04 -9.35 22.34
C TYR A 177 -7.59 -7.88 22.22
N GLY A 178 -6.51 -7.57 21.49
CA GLY A 178 -6.04 -6.20 21.21
C GLY A 178 -6.80 -5.49 20.07
N THR A 179 -7.76 -6.18 19.42
CA THR A 179 -8.44 -5.69 18.22
C THR A 179 -9.11 -4.32 18.40
N ALA A 180 -9.84 -4.11 19.51
CA ALA A 180 -10.57 -2.86 19.73
C ALA A 180 -9.64 -1.66 19.89
N GLU A 181 -8.54 -1.82 20.61
CA GLU A 181 -7.51 -0.79 20.78
C GLU A 181 -6.81 -0.49 19.46
N ALA A 182 -6.45 -1.53 18.70
CA ALA A 182 -5.73 -1.38 17.44
C ALA A 182 -6.53 -0.62 16.37
N ILE A 183 -7.84 -0.89 16.25
CA ILE A 183 -8.68 -0.23 15.23
C ILE A 183 -9.31 1.06 15.73
N GLY A 184 -9.39 1.28 17.04
CA GLY A 184 -10.07 2.45 17.64
C GLY A 184 -9.66 3.80 17.05
N PRO A 185 -8.36 4.09 16.83
CA PRO A 185 -7.90 5.34 16.25
C PRO A 185 -8.21 5.53 14.76
N LEU A 186 -8.60 4.47 14.03
CA LEU A 186 -8.85 4.53 12.60
C LEU A 186 -10.15 5.27 12.29
N PRO A 187 -10.26 5.91 11.10
CA PRO A 187 -11.50 6.57 10.70
C PRO A 187 -12.64 5.56 10.50
N ILE A 188 -13.88 6.00 10.67
CA ILE A 188 -15.08 5.13 10.51
C ILE A 188 -15.17 4.52 9.10
N ALA A 189 -14.58 5.16 8.09
CA ALA A 189 -14.47 4.61 6.75
C ALA A 189 -13.80 3.22 6.72
N ALA A 190 -12.94 2.90 7.69
CA ALA A 190 -12.27 1.61 7.82
C ALA A 190 -13.22 0.45 8.14
N LEU A 191 -14.44 0.73 8.63
CA LEU A 191 -15.47 -0.27 8.90
C LEU A 191 -16.24 -0.73 7.65
N ARG A 192 -15.96 -0.14 6.47
CA ARG A 192 -16.65 -0.47 5.20
C ARG A 192 -18.18 -0.37 5.28
N LEU A 193 -18.67 0.60 6.06
CA LEU A 193 -20.10 0.86 6.19
C LEU A 193 -20.68 1.38 4.87
N ALA A 194 -21.99 1.19 4.67
CA ALA A 194 -22.69 1.77 3.54
C ALA A 194 -22.51 3.31 3.50
N PRO A 195 -22.49 3.94 2.30
CA PRO A 195 -22.29 5.39 2.17
C PRO A 195 -23.28 6.23 3.00
N THR A 196 -24.51 5.76 3.14
CA THR A 196 -25.55 6.39 3.98
C THR A 196 -25.18 6.36 5.45
N ALA A 197 -24.68 5.22 5.95
CA ALA A 197 -24.22 5.07 7.33
C ALA A 197 -22.96 5.91 7.61
N LEU A 198 -22.01 5.97 6.67
CA LEU A 198 -20.85 6.87 6.79
C LEU A 198 -21.27 8.35 6.84
N SER A 199 -22.23 8.74 6.02
CA SER A 199 -22.76 10.10 5.99
C SER A 199 -23.50 10.42 7.30
N ALA A 200 -24.28 9.48 7.83
CA ALA A 200 -24.93 9.63 9.13
C ALA A 200 -23.90 9.75 10.26
N ALA A 201 -22.89 8.88 10.29
CA ALA A 201 -21.83 8.92 11.31
C ALA A 201 -21.14 10.29 11.37
N ARG A 202 -20.79 10.84 10.19
CA ARG A 202 -20.22 12.19 10.08
C ARG A 202 -21.17 13.29 10.59
N LYS A 203 -22.47 13.20 10.28
CA LYS A 203 -23.47 14.17 10.77
C LYS A 203 -23.62 14.15 12.29
N PHE A 204 -23.42 12.98 12.91
CA PHE A 204 -23.43 12.82 14.37
C PHE A 204 -22.08 13.11 15.03
N GLY A 205 -21.07 13.55 14.27
CA GLY A 205 -19.76 13.93 14.80
C GLY A 205 -18.85 12.74 15.13
N PHE A 206 -19.17 11.54 14.66
CA PHE A 206 -18.27 10.40 14.80
C PHE A 206 -17.21 10.46 13.70
N GLU A 207 -15.93 10.47 14.09
CA GLU A 207 -14.79 10.55 13.16
C GLU A 207 -13.99 9.24 13.14
N ARG A 208 -13.83 8.62 14.31
CA ARG A 208 -13.03 7.42 14.54
C ARG A 208 -13.88 6.26 15.05
N ILE A 209 -13.36 5.04 14.88
CA ILE A 209 -14.03 3.82 15.35
C ILE A 209 -14.25 3.86 16.87
N ALA A 210 -13.29 4.36 17.63
CA ALA A 210 -13.39 4.49 19.09
C ALA A 210 -14.60 5.33 19.53
N ASP A 211 -15.01 6.31 18.71
CA ASP A 211 -16.14 7.19 19.04
C ASP A 211 -17.48 6.43 19.03
N LEU A 212 -17.54 5.26 18.39
CA LEU A 212 -18.74 4.40 18.34
C LEU A 212 -18.84 3.45 19.54
N LEU A 213 -17.74 3.16 20.24
CA LEU A 213 -17.72 2.21 21.35
C LEU A 213 -18.61 2.60 22.55
N PRO A 214 -18.66 3.88 23.00
CA PRO A 214 -19.51 4.27 24.12
C PRO A 214 -20.99 4.46 23.73
N VAL A 215 -21.34 4.37 22.44
CA VAL A 215 -22.70 4.62 21.95
C VAL A 215 -23.62 3.46 22.35
N ALA A 216 -24.78 3.80 22.94
CA ALA A 216 -25.80 2.81 23.28
C ALA A 216 -26.22 2.04 22.02
N ARG A 217 -26.19 0.71 22.10
CA ARG A 217 -26.64 -0.16 21.00
C ARG A 217 -28.16 -0.22 21.03
N GLY A 218 -28.78 -0.17 19.85
CA GLY A 218 -30.20 -0.48 19.71
C GLY A 218 -30.48 -1.95 20.09
N PRO A 219 -31.76 -2.30 20.36
CA PRO A 219 -32.13 -3.69 20.58
C PRO A 219 -31.76 -4.55 19.36
N LEU A 220 -31.26 -5.76 19.62
CA LEU A 220 -30.88 -6.75 18.61
C LEU A 220 -32.10 -7.51 18.07
#